data_AF-A0A1F7GNM1-F1
#
_entry.id   AF-A0A1F7GNM1-F1
#
_cell.length_a   1.000
_cell.length_b   1.000
_cell.length_c   1.000
_cell.angle_alpha   90.00
_cell.angle_beta   90.00
_cell.angle_gamma   90.00
#
_symmetry.space_group_name_H-M   'P 1'
#
loop_
_entity.id
_entity.type
_entity.pdbx_description
1 polymer ?
#
loop_
_entity_poly.entity_id
_entity_poly.type
_entity_poly.pdbx_seq_one_letter_code
_entity_poly.pdbx_strand_id
1 'polypeptide(L)'
;MFRLVSLSYGGRTLIYKIIVVLAFFSLGSDMIFYPGFFKKYLFVSPLIFFTLSLLFTLFLTLIYKKEKPADDFIFFRKINNYFLLPLIFALSLVFTTLEYLNYPNYIFSTFHIHLEHLFYLLVLNLSLTLCFMNKEILTRNKKYLIFGFSLFLIYSGIAIKSWQGGYFSSFIDEDGLFENLQFFFYLASSITAFLIALREYRKGKYIFAICFVALTIVMFFIAGEEISWGQRFLKIQSPEILVQYNAQREINIHNLNGINSYQYLYYMFVSLLCFSSWIIIKYLPRGIRSLFKPFIPPWYLTGYFLPIFFIYFYIKVLQGTHLEWREFGELLLALGFLVYFFEIHAVKS
;
A
#
# COMPACT_ATOMS: atom_id res chain seq x y z
N MET A 1 -15.70 -20.02 12.15
CA MET A 1 -14.34 -19.93 12.72
C MET A 1 -14.03 -21.01 13.76
N PHE A 2 -14.90 -21.24 14.76
CA PHE A 2 -14.68 -22.26 15.81
C PHE A 2 -14.48 -23.71 15.32
N ARG A 3 -15.16 -24.16 14.26
CA ARG A 3 -14.97 -25.51 13.68
C ARG A 3 -13.66 -25.72 12.90
N LEU A 4 -13.04 -24.64 12.39
CA LEU A 4 -11.77 -24.76 11.66
C LEU A 4 -10.57 -24.91 12.60
N VAL A 5 -10.66 -24.32 13.80
CA VAL A 5 -9.63 -24.45 14.84
C VAL A 5 -9.62 -25.87 15.44
N SER A 6 -10.78 -26.53 15.50
CA SER A 6 -10.92 -27.90 16.00
C SER A 6 -10.49 -28.98 15.01
N LEU A 7 -10.16 -28.63 13.76
CA LEU A 7 -9.67 -29.60 12.78
C LEU A 7 -8.21 -29.98 13.08
N SER A 8 -7.87 -31.25 12.77
CA SER A 8 -6.49 -31.71 12.79
C SER A 8 -5.62 -30.87 11.84
N TYR A 9 -4.31 -30.88 12.09
CA TYR A 9 -3.32 -30.23 11.22
C TYR A 9 -3.54 -30.60 9.73
N GLY A 10 -3.66 -31.90 9.44
CA GLY A 10 -3.92 -32.42 8.11
C GLY A 10 -5.21 -31.86 7.49
N GLY A 11 -6.32 -31.85 8.25
CA GLY A 11 -7.60 -31.31 7.79
C GLY A 11 -7.54 -29.83 7.39
N ARG A 12 -6.84 -29.00 8.18
CA ARG A 12 -6.65 -27.56 7.87
C ARG A 12 -5.83 -27.36 6.59
N THR A 13 -4.73 -28.11 6.44
CA THR A 13 -3.89 -28.02 5.23
C THR A 13 -4.61 -28.49 3.97
N LEU A 14 -5.46 -29.51 4.07
CA LEU A 14 -6.24 -30.01 2.92
C LEU A 14 -7.26 -28.98 2.44
N ILE A 15 -8.06 -28.40 3.36
CA ILE A 15 -9.03 -27.35 3.04
C ILE A 15 -8.33 -26.17 2.37
N TYR A 16 -7.18 -25.77 2.91
CA TYR A 16 -6.41 -24.68 2.33
C TYR A 16 -5.95 -24.97 0.89
N LYS A 17 -5.38 -26.16 0.65
CA LYS A 17 -4.95 -26.58 -0.70
C LYS A 17 -6.12 -26.51 -1.69
N ILE A 18 -7.30 -27.00 -1.28
CA ILE A 18 -8.51 -26.95 -2.11
C ILE A 18 -8.88 -25.50 -2.44
N ILE A 19 -8.91 -24.61 -1.44
CA ILE A 19 -9.24 -23.19 -1.63
C ILE A 19 -8.24 -22.52 -2.60
N VAL A 20 -6.94 -22.77 -2.43
CA VAL A 20 -5.89 -22.20 -3.30
C VAL A 20 -6.01 -22.73 -4.73
N VAL A 21 -6.20 -24.04 -4.91
CA VAL A 21 -6.41 -24.65 -6.24
C VAL A 21 -7.65 -24.07 -6.92
N LEU A 22 -8.75 -23.91 -6.19
CA LEU A 22 -9.96 -23.28 -6.70
C LEU A 22 -9.73 -21.81 -7.07
N ALA A 23 -8.90 -21.08 -6.32
CA ALA A 23 -8.53 -19.71 -6.68
C ALA A 23 -7.70 -19.66 -7.98
N PHE A 24 -6.70 -20.52 -8.14
CA PHE A 24 -5.93 -20.62 -9.38
C PHE A 24 -6.81 -20.99 -10.57
N PHE A 25 -7.66 -22.00 -10.40
CA PHE A 25 -8.53 -22.48 -11.46
C PHE A 25 -9.58 -21.44 -11.85
N SER A 26 -10.22 -20.78 -10.87
CA SER A 26 -11.22 -19.75 -11.14
C SER A 26 -10.62 -18.49 -11.78
N LEU A 27 -9.52 -17.98 -11.25
CA LEU A 27 -8.83 -16.82 -11.82
C LEU A 27 -8.26 -17.14 -13.20
N GLY A 28 -7.66 -18.32 -13.40
CA GLY A 28 -7.13 -18.75 -14.69
C GLY A 28 -8.21 -18.92 -15.75
N SER A 29 -9.39 -19.41 -15.37
CA SER A 29 -10.53 -19.56 -16.28
C SER A 29 -11.05 -18.18 -16.73
N ASP A 30 -11.28 -17.26 -15.80
CA ASP A 30 -11.75 -15.90 -16.15
C ASP A 30 -10.68 -15.09 -16.90
N MET A 31 -9.39 -15.38 -16.66
CA MET A 31 -8.28 -14.78 -17.41
C MET A 31 -8.31 -15.16 -18.90
N ILE A 32 -8.68 -16.41 -19.24
CA ILE A 32 -8.60 -16.97 -20.60
C ILE A 32 -9.93 -16.85 -21.36
N PHE A 33 -11.07 -17.03 -20.69
CA PHE A 33 -12.36 -17.08 -21.36
C PHE A 33 -13.05 -15.72 -21.40
N TYR A 34 -13.52 -15.23 -20.25
CA TYR A 34 -14.05 -13.88 -20.06
C TYR A 34 -14.31 -13.60 -18.57
N PRO A 35 -14.33 -12.34 -18.12
CA PRO A 35 -14.66 -11.98 -16.74
C PRO A 35 -16.09 -12.41 -16.40
N GLY A 36 -16.22 -13.22 -15.36
CA GLY A 36 -17.48 -13.84 -14.96
C GLY A 36 -17.76 -15.20 -15.59
N PHE A 37 -16.82 -15.79 -16.34
CA PHE A 37 -16.94 -17.17 -16.86
C PHE A 37 -17.23 -18.15 -15.72
N PHE A 38 -16.38 -18.15 -14.70
CA PHE A 38 -16.52 -19.04 -13.56
C PHE A 38 -17.82 -18.79 -12.80
N LYS A 39 -18.22 -17.52 -12.63
CA LYS A 39 -19.49 -17.15 -12.00
C LYS A 39 -20.69 -17.66 -12.79
N LYS A 40 -20.63 -17.66 -14.13
CA LYS A 40 -21.72 -18.15 -14.98
C LYS A 40 -21.95 -19.65 -14.83
N TYR A 41 -20.87 -20.44 -14.78
CA TYR A 41 -20.98 -21.91 -14.77
C TYR A 41 -21.02 -22.52 -13.36
N LEU A 42 -20.39 -21.87 -12.38
CA LEU A 42 -20.26 -22.38 -11.01
C LEU A 42 -20.92 -21.48 -9.96
N PHE A 43 -21.62 -20.42 -10.38
CA PHE A 43 -22.42 -19.52 -9.53
C PHE A 43 -21.65 -18.82 -8.40
N VAL A 44 -20.32 -18.84 -8.45
CA VAL A 44 -19.43 -18.24 -7.45
C VAL A 44 -18.42 -17.34 -8.16
N SER A 45 -18.16 -16.16 -7.60
CA SER A 45 -17.15 -15.24 -8.15
C SER A 45 -15.72 -15.77 -7.89
N PRO A 46 -14.78 -15.70 -8.86
CA PRO A 46 -13.36 -15.98 -8.61
C PRO A 46 -12.78 -15.17 -7.45
N LEU A 47 -13.26 -13.93 -7.26
CA LEU A 47 -12.82 -13.05 -6.18
C LEU A 47 -13.11 -13.63 -4.80
N ILE A 48 -14.12 -14.49 -4.65
CA ILE A 48 -14.41 -15.16 -3.38
C ILE A 48 -13.31 -16.15 -3.05
N PHE A 49 -12.92 -17.02 -4.00
CA PHE A 49 -11.84 -17.98 -3.78
C PHE A 49 -10.49 -17.30 -3.62
N PHE A 50 -10.23 -16.24 -4.39
CA PHE A 50 -9.06 -15.39 -4.20
C PHE A 50 -9.00 -14.80 -2.79
N THR A 51 -10.06 -14.15 -2.34
CA THR A 51 -10.13 -13.52 -1.00
C THR A 51 -10.00 -14.57 0.10
N LEU A 52 -10.73 -15.68 0.00
CA LEU A 52 -10.61 -16.80 0.94
C LEU A 52 -9.18 -17.37 0.97
N SER A 53 -8.52 -17.48 -0.19
CA SER A 53 -7.12 -17.92 -0.25
C SER A 53 -6.20 -16.98 0.50
N LEU A 54 -6.33 -15.66 0.32
CA LEU A 54 -5.52 -14.68 1.03
C LEU A 54 -5.75 -14.72 2.55
N LEU A 55 -7.03 -14.72 2.97
CA LEU A 55 -7.40 -14.77 4.39
C LEU A 55 -6.93 -16.05 5.07
N PHE A 56 -7.11 -17.20 4.41
CA PHE A 56 -6.68 -18.48 4.94
C PHE A 56 -5.16 -18.59 4.95
N THR A 57 -4.46 -18.04 3.96
CA THR A 57 -2.99 -17.93 3.95
C THR A 57 -2.48 -17.16 5.16
N LEU A 58 -3.09 -16.01 5.46
CA LEU A 58 -2.76 -15.20 6.62
C LEU A 58 -3.06 -15.95 7.94
N PHE A 59 -4.24 -16.56 8.04
CA PHE A 59 -4.66 -17.36 9.19
C PHE A 59 -3.67 -18.51 9.48
N LEU A 60 -3.30 -19.27 8.45
CA LEU A 60 -2.32 -20.34 8.57
C LEU A 60 -0.96 -19.83 9.00
N THR A 61 -0.51 -18.67 8.50
CA THR A 61 0.76 -18.05 8.91
C THR A 61 0.77 -17.69 10.40
N LEU A 62 -0.37 -17.23 10.93
CA LEU A 62 -0.51 -16.87 12.34
C LEU A 62 -0.50 -18.12 13.25
N ILE A 63 -1.14 -19.21 12.83
CA ILE A 63 -1.22 -20.45 13.61
C ILE A 63 0.06 -21.29 13.49
N TYR A 64 0.58 -21.45 12.27
CA TYR A 64 1.74 -22.31 11.97
C TYR A 64 3.08 -21.70 12.35
N LYS A 65 3.13 -20.51 12.95
CA LYS A 65 4.34 -20.01 13.63
C LYS A 65 4.92 -21.00 14.66
N LYS A 66 4.17 -22.02 15.06
CA LYS A 66 4.58 -23.06 16.03
C LYS A 66 4.76 -24.48 15.45
N GLU A 67 4.37 -24.75 14.20
CA GLU A 67 4.31 -26.12 13.65
C GLU A 67 5.10 -26.22 12.32
N LYS A 68 5.79 -27.35 12.07
CA LYS A 68 6.47 -27.59 10.80
C LYS A 68 5.44 -27.80 9.67
N PRO A 69 5.59 -27.17 8.49
CA PRO A 69 4.71 -27.41 7.35
C PRO A 69 4.77 -28.87 6.87
N ALA A 70 3.64 -29.46 6.45
CA ALA A 70 3.61 -30.78 5.81
C ALA A 70 4.41 -30.81 4.49
N ASP A 71 4.94 -31.99 4.12
CA ASP A 71 5.85 -32.13 2.97
C ASP A 71 5.23 -31.73 1.62
N ASP A 72 3.97 -32.07 1.35
CA ASP A 72 3.27 -31.64 0.13
C ASP A 72 3.15 -30.12 0.01
N PHE A 73 3.08 -29.43 1.15
CA PHE A 73 3.03 -27.97 1.19
C PHE A 73 4.34 -27.37 0.70
N ILE A 74 5.45 -28.03 1.02
CA ILE A 74 6.78 -27.67 0.57
C ILE A 74 6.89 -27.84 -0.96
N PHE A 75 6.30 -28.90 -1.52
CA PHE A 75 6.29 -29.12 -2.97
C PHE A 75 5.53 -28.01 -3.72
N PHE A 76 4.29 -27.71 -3.34
CA PHE A 76 3.49 -26.65 -3.96
C PHE A 76 4.20 -25.29 -3.89
N ARG A 77 4.81 -25.00 -2.73
CA ARG A 77 5.58 -23.78 -2.53
C ARG A 77 6.82 -23.71 -3.42
N LYS A 78 7.53 -24.83 -3.63
CA LYS A 78 8.68 -24.87 -4.54
C LYS A 78 8.23 -24.56 -5.97
N ILE A 79 7.13 -25.17 -6.44
CA ILE A 79 6.56 -24.87 -7.76
C ILE A 79 6.19 -23.37 -7.87
N ASN A 80 5.51 -22.84 -6.86
CA ASN A 80 5.15 -21.42 -6.81
C ASN A 80 6.39 -20.53 -6.93
N ASN A 81 7.40 -20.75 -6.09
CA ASN A 81 8.54 -19.85 -5.98
C ASN A 81 9.51 -19.95 -7.16
N TYR A 82 9.72 -21.15 -7.71
CA TYR A 82 10.69 -21.37 -8.78
C TYR A 82 10.09 -21.29 -10.19
N PHE A 83 8.77 -21.43 -10.33
CA PHE A 83 8.13 -21.47 -11.65
C PHE A 83 6.96 -20.49 -11.78
N LEU A 84 5.89 -20.65 -10.99
CA LEU A 84 4.66 -19.88 -11.21
C LEU A 84 4.84 -18.38 -10.94
N LEU A 85 5.44 -18.01 -9.81
CA LEU A 85 5.64 -16.60 -9.45
C LEU A 85 6.54 -15.88 -10.47
N PRO A 86 7.74 -16.39 -10.84
CA PRO A 86 8.55 -15.74 -11.86
C PRO A 86 7.84 -15.61 -13.22
N LEU A 87 7.14 -16.66 -13.66
CA LEU A 87 6.40 -16.65 -14.92
C LEU A 87 5.27 -15.62 -14.90
N ILE A 88 4.42 -15.66 -13.88
CA ILE A 88 3.27 -14.74 -13.74
C ILE A 88 3.75 -13.30 -13.55
N PHE A 89 4.83 -13.08 -12.80
CA PHE A 89 5.43 -11.75 -12.67
C PHE A 89 5.92 -11.22 -14.02
N ALA A 90 6.67 -12.03 -14.78
CA ALA A 90 7.15 -11.64 -16.11
C ALA A 90 5.99 -11.35 -17.08
N LEU A 91 5.00 -12.23 -17.15
CA LEU A 91 3.81 -12.04 -17.99
C LEU A 91 3.03 -10.79 -17.58
N SER A 92 2.78 -10.61 -16.28
CA SER A 92 2.05 -9.45 -15.76
C SER A 92 2.77 -8.15 -16.10
N LEU A 93 4.09 -8.11 -15.91
CA LEU A 93 4.91 -6.93 -16.25
C LEU A 93 4.89 -6.65 -17.76
N VAL A 94 5.15 -7.66 -18.59
CA VAL A 94 5.19 -7.51 -20.06
C VAL A 94 3.83 -7.08 -20.59
N PHE A 95 2.75 -7.75 -20.18
CA PHE A 95 1.42 -7.43 -20.70
C PHE A 95 0.90 -6.09 -20.21
N THR A 96 1.13 -5.72 -18.94
CA THR A 96 0.79 -4.37 -18.46
C THR A 96 1.57 -3.30 -19.22
N THR A 97 2.85 -3.54 -19.51
CA THR A 97 3.67 -2.59 -20.30
C THR A 97 3.13 -2.45 -21.73
N LEU A 98 2.81 -3.57 -22.38
CA LEU A 98 2.26 -3.57 -23.73
C LEU A 98 0.87 -2.90 -23.78
N GLU A 99 0.01 -3.12 -22.79
CA GLU A 99 -1.27 -2.44 -22.66
C GLU A 99 -1.07 -0.92 -22.56
N TYR A 100 -0.14 -0.49 -21.71
CA TYR A 100 0.15 0.93 -21.48
C TYR A 100 0.77 1.62 -22.73
N LEU A 101 1.63 0.92 -23.47
CA LEU A 101 2.32 1.48 -24.65
C LEU A 101 1.47 1.53 -25.92
N ASN A 102 0.37 0.76 -25.99
CA ASN A 102 -0.48 0.69 -27.17
C ASN A 102 -1.79 1.47 -26.94
N TYR A 103 -2.89 0.76 -26.69
CA TYR A 103 -4.20 1.34 -26.45
C TYR A 103 -4.96 0.51 -25.41
N PRO A 104 -5.92 1.10 -24.69
CA PRO A 104 -6.76 0.34 -23.76
C PRO A 104 -7.44 -0.83 -24.48
N ASN A 105 -7.43 -2.02 -23.90
CA ASN A 105 -7.89 -3.29 -24.47
C ASN A 105 -6.93 -3.97 -25.48
N TYR A 106 -5.67 -3.55 -25.59
CA TYR A 106 -4.69 -4.14 -26.51
C TYR A 106 -4.40 -5.62 -26.20
N ILE A 107 -4.14 -5.97 -24.94
CA ILE A 107 -3.78 -7.33 -24.53
C ILE A 107 -4.94 -8.30 -24.75
N PHE A 108 -6.16 -7.89 -24.45
CA PHE A 108 -7.31 -8.74 -24.71
C PHE A 108 -7.59 -8.86 -26.21
N SER A 109 -7.53 -7.78 -26.99
CA SER A 109 -7.75 -7.86 -28.44
C SER A 109 -6.70 -8.71 -29.18
N THR A 110 -5.47 -8.75 -28.67
CA THR A 110 -4.36 -9.50 -29.31
C THR A 110 -4.24 -10.92 -28.77
N PHE A 111 -4.22 -11.08 -27.45
CA PHE A 111 -3.92 -12.35 -26.78
C PHE A 111 -5.13 -13.01 -26.13
N HIS A 112 -6.30 -12.34 -26.10
CA HIS A 112 -7.50 -12.81 -25.42
C HIS A 112 -7.27 -13.08 -23.92
N ILE A 113 -6.44 -12.24 -23.29
CA ILE A 113 -6.09 -12.33 -21.87
C ILE A 113 -6.66 -11.15 -21.10
N HIS A 114 -7.37 -11.43 -20.01
CA HIS A 114 -7.88 -10.41 -19.09
C HIS A 114 -6.84 -10.05 -18.03
N LEU A 115 -6.27 -8.85 -18.13
CA LEU A 115 -5.16 -8.37 -17.29
C LEU A 115 -5.48 -8.35 -15.79
N GLU A 116 -6.71 -8.04 -15.41
CA GLU A 116 -7.14 -7.99 -14.00
C GLU A 116 -6.92 -9.34 -13.29
N HIS A 117 -7.26 -10.45 -13.96
CA HIS A 117 -7.14 -11.79 -13.41
C HIS A 117 -5.69 -12.25 -13.36
N LEU A 118 -4.86 -11.84 -14.33
CA LEU A 118 -3.42 -12.05 -14.29
C LEU A 118 -2.77 -11.31 -13.11
N PHE A 119 -3.22 -10.10 -12.80
CA PHE A 119 -2.77 -9.36 -11.62
C PHE A 119 -3.21 -10.03 -10.31
N TYR A 120 -4.45 -10.53 -10.21
CA TYR A 120 -4.89 -11.29 -9.03
C TYR A 120 -4.08 -12.57 -8.83
N LEU A 121 -3.73 -13.27 -9.90
CA LEU A 121 -2.81 -14.40 -9.85
C LEU A 121 -1.43 -13.97 -9.33
N LEU A 122 -0.89 -12.84 -9.77
CA LEU A 122 0.38 -12.32 -9.24
C LEU A 122 0.30 -12.07 -7.72
N VAL A 123 -0.75 -11.40 -7.25
CA VAL A 123 -0.98 -11.15 -5.81
C VAL A 123 -1.07 -12.46 -5.04
N LEU A 124 -1.79 -13.45 -5.55
CA LEU A 124 -1.91 -14.76 -4.94
C LEU A 124 -0.53 -15.44 -4.80
N ASN A 125 0.26 -15.49 -5.87
CA ASN A 125 1.60 -16.12 -5.86
C ASN A 125 2.59 -15.40 -4.94
N LEU A 126 2.53 -14.06 -4.87
CA LEU A 126 3.32 -13.26 -3.93
C LEU A 126 2.92 -13.55 -2.49
N SER A 127 1.62 -13.61 -2.18
CA SER A 127 1.14 -13.93 -0.84
C SER A 127 1.62 -15.29 -0.36
N LEU A 128 1.54 -16.31 -1.23
CA LEU A 128 2.04 -17.67 -0.98
C LEU A 128 3.55 -17.71 -0.73
N THR A 129 4.31 -16.82 -1.34
CA THR A 129 5.76 -16.74 -1.13
C THR A 129 6.09 -16.07 0.20
N LEU A 130 5.50 -14.90 0.45
CA LEU A 130 5.84 -14.03 1.59
C LEU A 130 5.34 -14.59 2.91
N CYS A 131 4.09 -15.07 2.96
CA CYS A 131 3.47 -15.57 4.19
C CYS A 131 4.18 -16.80 4.77
N PHE A 132 4.78 -17.63 3.92
CA PHE A 132 5.53 -18.82 4.35
C PHE A 132 7.05 -18.59 4.37
N MET A 133 7.54 -17.39 4.07
CA MET A 133 8.96 -17.06 4.14
C MET A 133 9.50 -17.22 5.57
N ASN A 134 10.71 -17.79 5.70
CA ASN A 134 11.33 -17.94 7.01
C ASN A 134 11.52 -16.55 7.65
N LYS A 135 11.12 -16.40 8.92
CA LYS A 135 11.26 -15.16 9.69
C LYS A 135 12.69 -14.63 9.71
N GLU A 136 13.69 -15.51 9.74
CA GLU A 136 15.10 -15.11 9.67
C GLU A 136 15.44 -14.43 8.34
N ILE A 137 14.96 -15.01 7.22
CA ILE A 137 15.11 -14.44 5.88
C ILE A 137 14.37 -13.11 5.78
N LEU A 138 13.13 -13.03 6.29
CA LEU A 138 12.35 -11.79 6.34
C LEU A 138 13.08 -10.70 7.13
N THR A 139 13.64 -11.04 8.29
CA THR A 139 14.35 -10.08 9.15
C THR A 139 15.65 -9.61 8.49
N ARG A 140 16.43 -10.55 7.93
CA ARG A 140 17.68 -10.25 7.22
C ARG A 140 17.47 -9.35 6.00
N ASN A 141 16.37 -9.57 5.27
CA ASN A 141 16.07 -8.86 4.02
C ASN A 141 15.03 -7.75 4.18
N LYS A 142 14.63 -7.41 5.41
CA LYS A 142 13.55 -6.45 5.72
C LYS A 142 13.63 -5.16 4.91
N LYS A 143 14.81 -4.54 4.83
CA LYS A 143 15.03 -3.31 4.06
C LYS A 143 14.73 -3.47 2.56
N TYR A 144 15.13 -4.59 1.95
CA TYR A 144 14.87 -4.86 0.54
C TYR A 144 13.41 -5.21 0.29
N LEU A 145 12.76 -5.89 1.24
CA LEU A 145 11.34 -6.20 1.17
C LEU A 145 10.48 -4.93 1.27
N ILE A 146 10.81 -4.00 2.17
CA ILE A 146 10.12 -2.71 2.28
C ILE A 146 10.28 -1.90 1.00
N PHE A 147 11.51 -1.79 0.49
CA PHE A 147 11.75 -1.09 -0.77
C PHE A 147 11.02 -1.77 -1.95
N GLY A 148 11.14 -3.10 -2.07
CA GLY A 148 10.44 -3.86 -3.09
C GLY A 148 8.91 -3.76 -3.00
N PHE A 149 8.36 -3.63 -1.79
CA PHE A 149 6.93 -3.41 -1.61
C PHE A 149 6.48 -2.06 -2.15
N SER A 150 7.28 -0.99 -1.98
CA SER A 150 6.98 0.31 -2.61
C SER A 150 6.95 0.22 -4.14
N LEU A 151 7.89 -0.51 -4.75
CA LEU A 151 7.90 -0.74 -6.21
C LEU A 151 6.69 -1.56 -6.65
N PHE A 152 6.32 -2.58 -5.87
CA PHE A 152 5.12 -3.38 -6.14
C PHE A 152 3.84 -2.53 -6.06
N LEU A 153 3.73 -1.58 -5.13
CA LEU A 153 2.58 -0.68 -5.06
C LEU A 153 2.52 0.23 -6.29
N ILE A 154 3.64 0.84 -6.71
CA ILE A 154 3.71 1.65 -7.94
C ILE A 154 3.26 0.82 -9.14
N TYR A 155 3.80 -0.39 -9.29
CA TYR A 155 3.38 -1.32 -10.33
C TYR A 155 1.87 -1.64 -10.26
N SER A 156 1.34 -1.86 -9.06
CA SER A 156 -0.09 -2.13 -8.85
C SER A 156 -0.96 -0.96 -9.30
N GLY A 157 -0.56 0.29 -9.03
CA GLY A 157 -1.25 1.47 -9.52
C GLY A 157 -1.31 1.51 -11.06
N ILE A 158 -0.18 1.22 -11.72
CA ILE A 158 -0.09 1.16 -13.19
C ILE A 158 -0.97 0.02 -13.76
N ALA A 159 -0.90 -1.16 -13.15
CA ALA A 159 -1.70 -2.31 -13.55
C ALA A 159 -3.20 -2.02 -13.42
N ILE A 160 -3.65 -1.49 -12.28
CA ILE A 160 -5.06 -1.14 -12.04
C ILE A 160 -5.55 -0.06 -13.01
N LYS A 161 -4.74 0.97 -13.28
CA LYS A 161 -5.07 2.01 -14.26
C LYS A 161 -5.26 1.45 -15.68
N SER A 162 -4.57 0.36 -15.99
CA SER A 162 -4.62 -0.33 -17.28
C SER A 162 -5.81 -1.28 -17.41
N TRP A 163 -6.65 -1.43 -16.39
CA TRP A 163 -7.86 -2.26 -16.45
C TRP A 163 -9.02 -1.55 -17.17
N GLN A 164 -9.83 -2.31 -17.89
CA GLN A 164 -10.91 -1.79 -18.74
C GLN A 164 -12.11 -1.22 -17.94
N GLY A 165 -12.27 -1.62 -16.68
CA GLY A 165 -13.42 -1.24 -15.86
C GLY A 165 -13.37 0.14 -15.20
N GLY A 166 -12.30 0.92 -15.44
CA GLY A 166 -12.17 2.25 -14.81
C GLY A 166 -12.02 2.21 -13.28
N TYR A 167 -11.66 1.06 -12.70
CA TYR A 167 -11.53 0.86 -11.25
C TYR A 167 -10.63 1.87 -10.56
N PHE A 168 -9.58 2.34 -11.25
CA PHE A 168 -8.70 3.37 -10.71
C PHE A 168 -9.46 4.65 -10.36
N SER A 169 -10.41 5.08 -11.19
CA SER A 169 -11.25 6.26 -10.92
C SER A 169 -12.10 6.06 -9.66
N SER A 170 -12.70 4.87 -9.47
CA SER A 170 -13.48 4.58 -8.26
C SER A 170 -12.67 4.55 -6.96
N PHE A 171 -11.34 4.43 -7.04
CA PHE A 171 -10.47 4.47 -5.85
C PHE A 171 -10.03 5.87 -5.46
N ILE A 172 -10.04 6.80 -6.41
CA ILE A 172 -9.58 8.20 -6.24
C ILE A 172 -10.72 9.21 -6.11
N ASP A 173 -11.98 8.77 -6.25
CA ASP A 173 -13.13 9.64 -6.02
C ASP A 173 -13.11 10.20 -4.58
N GLU A 174 -13.77 11.33 -4.35
CA GLU A 174 -13.98 11.91 -3.00
C GLU A 174 -14.68 10.87 -2.10
N ASP A 175 -14.24 10.72 -0.85
CA ASP A 175 -14.58 9.60 0.05
C ASP A 175 -14.13 8.21 -0.44
N GLY A 176 -13.25 8.17 -1.44
CA GLY A 176 -12.76 6.96 -2.07
C GLY A 176 -11.87 6.11 -1.16
N LEU A 177 -11.45 4.96 -1.68
CA LEU A 177 -10.60 4.04 -0.95
C LEU A 177 -9.26 4.70 -0.54
N PHE A 178 -8.70 5.56 -1.39
CA PHE A 178 -7.39 6.15 -1.14
C PHE A 178 -7.43 7.18 -0.01
N GLU A 179 -8.34 8.16 -0.02
CA GLU A 179 -8.51 9.14 1.09
C GLU A 179 -8.75 8.44 2.43
N ASN A 180 -9.62 7.43 2.47
CA ASN A 180 -9.86 6.66 3.68
C ASN A 180 -8.60 5.95 4.19
N LEU A 181 -7.81 5.34 3.29
CA LEU A 181 -6.53 4.72 3.68
C LEU A 181 -5.50 5.77 4.13
N GLN A 182 -5.46 6.94 3.50
CA GLN A 182 -4.61 8.06 3.91
C GLN A 182 -4.94 8.47 5.35
N PHE A 183 -6.22 8.68 5.67
CA PHE A 183 -6.68 8.93 7.04
C PHE A 183 -6.17 7.89 8.03
N PHE A 184 -6.39 6.59 7.76
CA PHE A 184 -5.95 5.52 8.66
C PHE A 184 -4.43 5.48 8.81
N PHE A 185 -3.67 5.72 7.75
CA PHE A 185 -2.20 5.72 7.79
C PHE A 185 -1.65 6.91 8.56
N TYR A 186 -2.20 8.11 8.38
CA TYR A 186 -1.80 9.30 9.15
C TYR A 186 -2.22 9.19 10.62
N LEU A 187 -3.41 8.66 10.91
CA LEU A 187 -3.86 8.41 12.28
C LEU A 187 -2.95 7.40 13.00
N ALA A 188 -2.65 6.27 12.35
CA ALA A 188 -1.72 5.28 12.90
C ALA A 188 -0.29 5.83 13.05
N SER A 189 0.13 6.71 12.14
CA SER A 189 1.40 7.45 12.25
C SER A 189 1.42 8.36 13.47
N SER A 190 0.34 9.11 13.70
CA SER A 190 0.18 9.99 14.87
C SER A 190 0.28 9.21 16.19
N ILE A 191 -0.45 8.10 16.29
CA ILE A 191 -0.40 7.21 17.46
C ILE A 191 1.01 6.67 17.68
N THR A 192 1.66 6.18 16.62
CA THR A 192 3.01 5.62 16.73
C THR A 192 4.06 6.67 17.10
N ALA A 193 3.96 7.88 16.53
CA ALA A 193 4.78 9.03 16.91
C ALA A 193 4.60 9.40 18.39
N PHE A 194 3.38 9.33 18.91
CA PHE A 194 3.10 9.61 20.32
C PHE A 194 3.76 8.57 21.24
N LEU A 195 3.67 7.29 20.87
CA LEU A 195 4.35 6.21 21.60
C LEU A 195 5.87 6.39 21.59
N ILE A 196 6.45 6.87 20.48
CA ILE A 196 7.87 7.22 20.41
C ILE A 196 8.18 8.40 21.33
N ALA A 197 7.35 9.45 21.33
CA ALA A 197 7.52 10.61 22.21
C ALA A 197 7.56 10.20 23.69
N LEU A 198 6.61 9.37 24.13
CA LEU A 198 6.58 8.83 25.50
C LEU A 198 7.84 8.02 25.83
N ARG A 199 8.33 7.22 24.87
CA ARG A 199 9.57 6.44 25.03
C ARG A 199 10.78 7.36 25.20
N GLU A 200 10.95 8.37 24.35
CA GLU A 200 12.09 9.28 24.45
C GLU A 200 12.01 10.14 25.72
N TYR A 201 10.81 10.56 26.14
CA TYR A 201 10.61 11.26 27.40
C TYR A 201 11.08 10.42 28.60
N ARG A 202 10.67 9.14 28.67
CA ARG A 202 11.11 8.19 29.71
C ARG A 202 12.61 7.93 29.70
N LYS A 203 13.28 8.13 28.55
CA LYS A 203 14.75 8.04 28.42
C LYS A 203 15.48 9.34 28.78
N GLY A 204 14.78 10.37 29.27
CA GLY A 204 15.35 11.69 29.57
C GLY A 204 15.71 12.52 28.32
N LYS A 205 15.26 12.08 27.13
CA LYS A 205 15.56 12.70 25.84
C LYS A 205 14.48 13.72 25.48
N TYR A 206 14.34 14.78 26.29
CA TYR A 206 13.22 15.71 26.21
C TYR A 206 13.08 16.43 24.85
N ILE A 207 14.20 16.84 24.23
CA ILE A 207 14.16 17.49 22.91
C ILE A 207 13.54 16.56 21.87
N PHE A 208 13.96 15.29 21.83
CA PHE A 208 13.39 14.31 20.92
C PHE A 208 11.92 14.04 21.22
N ALA A 209 11.54 13.95 22.50
CA ALA A 209 10.15 13.80 22.90
C ALA A 209 9.27 14.95 22.39
N ILE A 210 9.71 16.20 22.56
CA ILE A 210 9.00 17.40 22.08
C ILE A 210 8.85 17.37 20.55
N CYS A 211 9.91 17.02 19.81
CA CYS A 211 9.82 16.89 18.36
C CYS A 211 8.83 15.80 17.93
N PHE A 212 8.78 14.65 18.60
CA PHE A 212 7.80 13.61 18.29
C PHE A 212 6.37 14.00 18.71
N VAL A 213 6.17 14.78 19.78
CA VAL A 213 4.86 15.38 20.09
C VAL A 213 4.41 16.31 18.97
N ALA A 214 5.30 17.17 18.47
CA ALA A 214 4.98 18.03 17.33
C ALA A 214 4.58 17.21 16.10
N LEU A 215 5.31 16.12 15.80
CA LEU A 215 4.95 15.19 14.71
C LEU A 215 3.61 14.49 14.95
N THR A 216 3.29 14.10 16.19
CA THR A 216 1.97 13.53 16.53
C THR A 216 0.85 14.50 16.17
N ILE A 217 0.99 15.78 16.54
CA ILE A 217 -0.01 16.81 16.26
C ILE A 217 -0.15 17.02 14.76
N VAL A 218 0.96 17.15 14.03
CA VAL A 218 0.94 17.32 12.56
C VAL A 218 0.27 16.13 11.87
N MET A 219 0.63 14.89 12.23
CA MET A 219 0.03 13.69 11.62
C MET A 219 -1.45 13.55 11.97
N PHE A 220 -1.86 13.91 13.18
CA PHE A 220 -3.27 13.92 13.58
C PHE A 220 -4.07 14.95 12.80
N PHE A 221 -3.52 16.15 12.63
CA PHE A 221 -4.14 17.22 11.87
C PHE A 221 -4.32 16.81 10.41
N ILE A 222 -3.28 16.28 9.76
CA ILE A 222 -3.38 15.78 8.37
C ILE A 222 -4.45 14.70 8.27
N ALA A 223 -4.48 13.72 9.20
CA ALA A 223 -5.53 12.71 9.21
C ALA A 223 -6.93 13.34 9.28
N GLY A 224 -7.15 14.31 10.17
CA GLY A 224 -8.42 15.03 10.25
C GLY A 224 -8.79 15.71 8.93
N GLU A 225 -7.84 16.35 8.27
CA GLU A 225 -8.04 17.02 6.98
C GLU A 225 -8.49 16.04 5.88
N GLU A 226 -7.89 14.84 5.79
CA GLU A 226 -8.24 13.80 4.78
C GLU A 226 -9.72 13.34 4.82
N ILE A 227 -10.41 13.48 5.96
CA ILE A 227 -11.83 13.13 6.10
C ILE A 227 -12.69 14.34 6.46
N SER A 228 -12.18 15.54 6.20
CA SER A 228 -12.88 16.80 6.45
C SER A 228 -13.37 16.90 7.89
N TRP A 229 -12.54 16.47 8.84
CA TRP A 229 -12.81 16.37 10.28
C TRP A 229 -14.06 15.57 10.65
N GLY A 230 -14.46 14.63 9.78
CA GLY A 230 -15.66 13.81 9.97
C GLY A 230 -16.96 14.59 9.76
N GLN A 231 -16.91 15.75 9.08
CA GLN A 231 -18.07 16.60 8.80
C GLN A 231 -19.25 15.80 8.22
N ARG A 232 -18.98 14.93 7.24
CA ARG A 232 -19.97 14.10 6.55
C ARG A 232 -20.64 13.10 7.50
N PHE A 233 -19.85 12.44 8.36
CA PHE A 233 -20.36 11.50 9.37
C PHE A 233 -21.20 12.19 10.45
N LEU A 234 -20.79 13.38 10.88
CA LEU A 234 -21.45 14.14 11.93
C LEU A 234 -22.58 15.04 11.40
N LYS A 235 -22.80 15.06 10.07
CA LYS A 235 -23.79 15.92 9.38
C LYS A 235 -23.65 17.40 9.74
N ILE A 236 -22.41 17.85 9.94
CA ILE A 236 -22.10 19.24 10.24
C ILE A 236 -22.17 20.04 8.95
N GLN A 237 -22.90 21.15 8.95
CA GLN A 237 -22.92 22.07 7.81
C GLN A 237 -21.67 22.96 7.83
N SER A 238 -21.10 23.21 6.65
CA SER A 238 -19.99 24.16 6.51
C SER A 238 -20.47 25.57 6.83
N PRO A 239 -19.75 26.33 7.68
CA PRO A 239 -20.00 27.75 7.87
C PRO A 239 -19.98 28.51 6.54
N GLU A 240 -20.86 29.48 6.37
CA GLU A 240 -21.02 30.26 5.13
C GLU A 240 -19.70 30.91 4.67
N ILE A 241 -18.89 31.37 5.62
CA ILE A 241 -17.54 31.90 5.36
C ILE A 241 -16.64 30.84 4.69
N LEU A 242 -16.67 29.58 5.14
CA LEU A 242 -15.82 28.54 4.57
C LEU A 242 -16.32 28.07 3.21
N VAL A 243 -17.64 28.04 3.00
CA VAL A 243 -18.24 27.71 1.69
C VAL A 243 -17.77 28.66 0.57
N GLN A 244 -17.50 29.93 0.90
CA GLN A 244 -17.03 30.92 -0.08
C GLN A 244 -15.56 30.72 -0.50
N TYR A 245 -14.72 30.15 0.39
CA TYR A 245 -13.27 30.07 0.18
C TYR A 245 -12.73 28.65 0.07
N ASN A 246 -13.53 27.62 0.30
CA ASN A 246 -13.16 26.21 0.20
C ASN A 246 -13.64 25.63 -1.14
N ALA A 247 -12.72 25.04 -1.92
CA ALA A 247 -13.00 24.49 -3.25
C ALA A 247 -14.06 23.37 -3.25
N GLN A 248 -14.12 22.59 -2.15
CA GLN A 248 -15.07 21.49 -1.95
C GLN A 248 -16.22 21.87 -1.01
N ARG A 249 -16.28 23.13 -0.55
CA ARG A 249 -17.28 23.65 0.40
C ARG A 249 -17.29 22.90 1.75
N GLU A 250 -16.12 22.49 2.23
CA GLU A 250 -15.96 21.72 3.47
C GLU A 250 -15.28 22.52 4.58
N ILE A 251 -15.19 21.93 5.79
CA ILE A 251 -14.51 22.53 6.95
C ILE A 251 -12.99 22.32 6.98
N ASN A 252 -12.45 21.45 6.12
CA ASN A 252 -11.00 21.26 6.02
C ASN A 252 -10.30 22.52 5.52
N ILE A 253 -9.08 22.71 5.98
CA ILE A 253 -8.23 23.86 5.70
C ILE A 253 -7.44 23.63 4.41
N HIS A 254 -7.06 22.39 4.07
CA HIS A 254 -6.26 22.05 2.89
C HIS A 254 -6.98 22.32 1.57
N ASN A 255 -8.31 22.49 1.59
CA ASN A 255 -9.14 22.83 0.43
C ASN A 255 -9.49 24.31 0.33
N LEU A 256 -9.03 25.14 1.25
CA LEU A 256 -9.11 26.59 1.08
C LEU A 256 -8.36 26.96 -0.21
N ASN A 257 -8.99 27.74 -1.09
CA ASN A 257 -8.50 28.07 -2.43
C ASN A 257 -7.04 28.56 -2.43
N GLY A 258 -6.64 29.33 -1.41
CA GLY A 258 -5.26 29.78 -1.24
C GLY A 258 -4.28 28.67 -0.86
N ILE A 259 -4.67 27.72 0.00
CA ILE A 259 -3.82 26.62 0.47
C ILE A 259 -3.74 25.51 -0.58
N ASN A 260 -4.88 25.14 -1.17
CA ASN A 260 -4.96 24.16 -2.26
C ASN A 260 -4.08 24.58 -3.46
N SER A 261 -4.05 25.89 -3.76
CA SER A 261 -3.22 26.42 -4.84
C SER A 261 -1.72 26.17 -4.65
N TYR A 262 -1.22 26.10 -3.42
CA TYR A 262 0.19 25.84 -3.12
C TYR A 262 0.44 24.42 -2.60
N GLN A 263 -0.58 23.56 -2.63
CA GLN A 263 -0.54 22.21 -2.07
C GLN A 263 0.62 21.39 -2.63
N TYR A 264 0.82 21.49 -3.94
CA TYR A 264 1.88 20.81 -4.66
C TYR A 264 3.29 21.18 -4.18
N LEU A 265 3.52 22.43 -3.73
CA LEU A 265 4.83 22.87 -3.27
C LEU A 265 5.23 22.14 -1.98
N TYR A 266 4.30 21.98 -1.04
CA TYR A 266 4.60 21.25 0.19
C TYR A 266 4.83 19.78 -0.09
N TYR A 267 4.03 19.15 -0.96
CA TYR A 267 4.21 17.74 -1.31
C TYR A 267 5.55 17.51 -1.99
N MET A 268 5.92 18.34 -2.97
CA MET A 268 7.22 18.27 -3.63
C MET A 268 8.37 18.53 -2.65
N PHE A 269 8.24 19.49 -1.74
CA PHE A 269 9.28 19.79 -0.77
C PHE A 269 9.49 18.65 0.24
N VAL A 270 8.42 18.18 0.88
CA VAL A 270 8.46 17.10 1.87
C VAL A 270 8.97 15.81 1.23
N SER A 271 8.47 15.46 0.05
CA SER A 271 8.91 14.26 -0.68
C SER A 271 10.39 14.30 -1.04
N LEU A 272 10.88 15.41 -1.59
CA LEU A 272 12.29 15.57 -1.93
C LEU A 272 13.18 15.54 -0.68
N LEU A 273 12.75 16.16 0.42
CA LEU A 273 13.45 16.14 1.70
C LEU A 273 13.54 14.71 2.25
N CYS A 274 12.41 14.00 2.34
CA CYS A 274 12.37 12.61 2.83
C CYS A 274 13.18 11.66 1.93
N PHE A 275 13.14 11.86 0.61
CA PHE A 275 13.94 11.10 -0.34
C PHE A 275 15.46 11.33 -0.19
N SER A 276 15.90 12.58 -0.04
CA SER A 276 17.32 12.95 -0.11
C SER A 276 18.03 13.02 1.24
N SER A 277 17.28 13.11 2.34
CA SER A 277 17.81 13.34 3.70
C SER A 277 18.84 12.28 4.16
N TRP A 278 18.69 11.01 3.78
CA TRP A 278 19.67 9.95 4.11
C TRP A 278 21.04 10.13 3.42
N ILE A 279 21.09 10.90 2.33
CA ILE A 279 22.32 11.31 1.66
C ILE A 279 22.86 12.58 2.33
N ILE A 280 22.02 13.60 2.49
CA ILE A 280 22.39 14.92 3.03
C ILE A 280 23.03 14.78 4.42
N ILE A 281 22.49 13.93 5.28
CA ILE A 281 23.00 13.76 6.65
C ILE A 281 24.46 13.28 6.71
N LYS A 282 24.97 12.62 5.67
CA LYS A 282 26.36 12.16 5.58
C LYS A 282 27.36 13.31 5.47
N TYR A 283 26.91 14.49 5.05
CA TYR A 283 27.73 15.69 4.90
C TYR A 283 27.59 16.67 6.07
N LEU A 284 26.64 16.45 6.98
CA LEU A 284 26.44 17.33 8.14
C LEU A 284 27.49 17.10 9.25
N PRO A 285 27.92 18.16 9.98
CA PRO A 285 28.77 18.04 11.17
C PRO A 285 28.21 17.09 12.22
N ARG A 286 29.07 16.45 13.03
CA ARG A 286 28.67 15.39 13.98
C ARG A 286 27.54 15.80 14.93
N GLY A 287 27.56 17.03 15.48
CA GLY A 287 26.53 17.53 16.38
C GLY A 287 25.16 17.63 15.71
N ILE A 288 25.10 18.30 14.55
CA ILE A 288 23.89 18.44 13.74
C ILE A 288 23.39 17.05 13.31
N ARG A 289 24.30 16.20 12.83
CA ARG A 289 24.00 14.82 12.44
C ARG A 289 23.32 14.03 13.56
N SER A 290 23.83 14.11 14.80
CA SER A 290 23.24 13.37 15.93
C SER A 290 21.82 13.85 16.28
N LEU A 291 21.53 15.15 16.07
CA LEU A 291 20.22 15.73 16.32
C LEU A 291 19.20 15.30 15.26
N PHE A 292 19.57 15.31 13.98
CA PHE A 292 18.64 15.02 12.88
C PHE A 292 18.51 13.54 12.52
N LYS A 293 19.49 12.69 12.86
CA LYS A 293 19.49 11.25 12.49
C LYS A 293 18.17 10.52 12.84
N PRO A 294 17.53 10.75 13.99
CA PRO A 294 16.27 10.09 14.33
C PRO A 294 15.06 10.56 13.50
N PHE A 295 15.19 11.67 12.76
CA PHE A 295 14.14 12.27 11.96
C PHE A 295 14.26 11.96 10.46
N ILE A 296 15.26 11.17 10.07
CA ILE A 296 15.59 10.94 8.67
C ILE A 296 15.13 9.54 8.23
N PRO A 297 14.24 9.47 7.22
CA PRO A 297 13.88 8.19 6.63
C PRO A 297 15.11 7.45 6.07
N PRO A 298 15.25 6.14 6.32
CA PRO A 298 16.33 5.36 5.74
C PRO A 298 16.13 5.18 4.23
N TRP A 299 17.21 4.87 3.51
CA TRP A 299 17.24 4.77 2.03
C TRP A 299 16.17 3.85 1.44
N TYR A 300 15.78 2.81 2.16
CA TYR A 300 14.80 1.82 1.67
C TYR A 300 13.36 2.33 1.70
N LEU A 301 13.10 3.52 2.25
CA LEU A 301 11.80 4.19 2.16
C LEU A 301 11.70 5.17 0.97
N THR A 302 12.78 5.33 0.20
CA THR A 302 12.81 6.28 -0.93
C THR A 302 11.71 6.04 -1.96
N GLY A 303 11.33 4.78 -2.20
CA GLY A 303 10.26 4.44 -3.14
C GLY A 303 8.84 4.84 -2.69
N TYR A 304 8.65 5.22 -1.42
CA TYR A 304 7.38 5.81 -0.95
C TYR A 304 7.35 7.33 -1.16
N PHE A 305 8.50 8.00 -1.02
CA PHE A 305 8.58 9.46 -1.08
C PHE A 305 8.85 9.99 -2.48
N LEU A 306 9.66 9.33 -3.29
CA LEU A 306 10.06 9.84 -4.60
C LEU A 306 8.92 9.95 -5.63
N PRO A 307 7.95 9.01 -5.73
CA PRO A 307 6.92 9.06 -6.76
C PRO A 307 6.07 10.32 -6.71
N ILE A 308 5.66 10.76 -5.52
CA ILE A 308 4.82 11.94 -5.34
C ILE A 308 5.52 13.23 -5.83
N PHE A 309 6.84 13.34 -5.68
CA PHE A 309 7.61 14.45 -6.25
C PHE A 309 7.43 14.51 -7.77
N PHE A 310 7.65 13.39 -8.46
CA PHE A 310 7.54 13.34 -9.92
C PHE A 310 6.12 13.52 -10.42
N ILE A 311 5.12 12.97 -9.71
CA ILE A 311 3.70 13.17 -10.04
C ILE A 311 3.35 14.66 -9.99
N TYR A 312 3.67 15.34 -8.89
CA TYR A 312 3.39 16.77 -8.77
C TYR A 312 4.22 17.64 -9.70
N PHE A 313 5.50 17.29 -9.94
CA PHE A 313 6.33 17.98 -10.92
C PHE A 313 5.74 17.85 -12.34
N TYR A 314 5.33 16.65 -12.74
CA TYR A 314 4.68 16.42 -14.02
C TYR A 314 3.39 17.24 -14.15
N ILE A 315 2.50 17.17 -13.17
CA ILE A 315 1.21 17.87 -13.21
C ILE A 315 1.38 19.39 -13.21
N LYS A 316 2.19 19.94 -12.30
CA LYS A 316 2.23 21.39 -12.05
C LYS A 316 3.33 22.15 -12.77
N VAL A 317 4.48 21.52 -13.01
CA VAL A 317 5.61 22.16 -13.70
C VAL A 317 5.58 21.86 -15.19
N LEU A 318 5.35 20.59 -15.55
CA LEU A 318 5.28 20.16 -16.95
C LEU A 318 3.87 20.27 -17.56
N GLN A 319 2.89 20.76 -16.78
CA GLN A 319 1.49 20.91 -17.21
C GLN A 319 0.85 19.61 -17.72
N GLY A 320 1.22 18.49 -17.08
CA GLY A 320 0.69 17.17 -17.38
C GLY A 320 -0.80 17.04 -17.06
N THR A 321 -1.50 16.21 -17.83
CA THR A 321 -2.97 16.06 -17.77
C THR A 321 -3.46 14.98 -16.81
N HIS A 322 -2.56 14.15 -16.27
CA HIS A 322 -2.92 12.98 -15.47
C HIS A 322 -3.08 13.31 -13.97
N LEU A 323 -4.09 14.11 -13.65
CA LEU A 323 -4.41 14.55 -12.28
C LEU A 323 -4.76 13.39 -11.34
N GLU A 324 -5.27 12.29 -11.91
CA GLU A 324 -5.71 11.10 -11.18
C GLU A 324 -4.61 10.42 -10.34
N TRP A 325 -3.34 10.65 -10.67
CA TRP A 325 -2.22 10.07 -9.93
C TRP A 325 -1.91 10.79 -8.61
N ARG A 326 -2.54 11.94 -8.37
CA ARG A 326 -2.35 12.73 -7.14
C ARG A 326 -2.65 11.89 -5.90
N GLU A 327 -3.88 11.39 -5.79
CA GLU A 327 -4.33 10.61 -4.63
C GLU A 327 -3.48 9.36 -4.41
N PHE A 328 -3.06 8.71 -5.50
CA PHE A 328 -2.16 7.57 -5.41
C PHE A 328 -0.77 7.95 -4.85
N GLY A 329 -0.23 9.09 -5.26
CA GLY A 329 1.03 9.63 -4.73
C GLY A 329 0.92 10.00 -3.25
N GLU A 330 -0.18 10.63 -2.85
CA GLU A 330 -0.47 11.01 -1.46
C GLU A 330 -0.64 9.78 -0.56
N LEU A 331 -1.32 8.74 -1.04
CA LEU A 331 -1.39 7.44 -0.39
C LEU A 331 -0.02 6.81 -0.16
N LEU A 332 0.88 6.85 -1.16
CA LEU A 332 2.25 6.36 -1.00
C LEU A 332 3.03 7.15 0.06
N LEU A 333 2.85 8.47 0.10
CA LEU A 333 3.45 9.34 1.11
C LEU A 333 2.95 8.98 2.52
N ALA A 334 1.64 8.86 2.69
CA ALA A 334 1.00 8.51 3.97
C ALA A 334 1.52 7.16 4.49
N LEU A 335 1.59 6.15 3.61
CA LEU A 335 2.16 4.85 3.94
C LEU A 335 3.66 4.92 4.25
N GLY A 336 4.41 5.77 3.53
CA GLY A 336 5.83 6.01 3.79
C GLY A 336 6.10 6.54 5.19
N PHE A 337 5.28 7.50 5.66
CA PHE A 337 5.33 7.98 7.04
C PHE A 337 4.97 6.91 8.05
N LEU A 338 3.92 6.13 7.79
CA LEU A 338 3.53 5.03 8.68
C LEU A 338 4.67 4.02 8.86
N VAL A 339 5.24 3.54 7.76
CA VAL A 339 6.37 2.59 7.79
C VAL A 339 7.57 3.23 8.52
N TYR A 340 7.87 4.50 8.26
CA TYR A 340 8.93 5.23 8.94
C TYR A 340 8.76 5.27 10.47
N PHE A 341 7.58 5.64 10.97
CA PHE A 341 7.32 5.65 12.42
C PHE A 341 7.37 4.23 13.01
N PHE A 342 6.86 3.23 12.31
CA PHE A 342 7.00 1.83 12.75
C PHE A 342 8.46 1.38 12.83
N GLU A 343 9.31 1.77 11.88
CA GLU A 343 10.75 1.45 11.93
C GLU A 343 11.40 2.04 13.19
N ILE A 344 11.11 3.31 13.50
CA ILE A 344 11.67 3.98 14.69
C ILE A 344 11.15 3.36 15.98
N HIS A 345 9.86 3.01 16.02
CA HIS A 345 9.25 2.38 17.17
C HIS A 345 9.81 0.97 17.41
N ALA A 346 10.03 0.21 16.32
CA ALA A 346 10.54 -1.16 16.36
C ALA A 346 12.02 -1.28 16.76
N VAL A 347 12.81 -0.21 16.63
CA VAL A 347 14.16 -0.16 17.22
C VAL A 347 14.01 -0.25 18.74
N LYS A 348 14.29 -1.44 19.27
CA LYS A 348 14.10 -1.78 20.69
C LYS A 348 14.81 -0.77 21.60
N SER A 349 14.13 -0.50 22.70
CA SER A 349 14.55 0.27 23.86
C SER A 349 15.92 -0.13 24.37
#